data_AF-A0A519SDL0-F1
#
_entry.id   AF-A0A519SDL0-F1
#
_cell.length_a   1.000
_cell.length_b   1.000
_cell.length_c   1.000
_cell.angle_alpha   90.00
_cell.angle_beta   90.00
_cell.angle_gamma   90.00
#
_symmetry.space_group_name_H-M   'P 1'
#
loop_
_entity.id
_entity.type
_entity.pdbx_description
1 polymer ?
#
loop_
_entity_poly.entity_id
_entity_poly.type
_entity_poly.pdbx_seq_one_letter_code
_entity_poly.pdbx_strand_id
1 'polypeptide(L)'
;MAMPRKCLSTDDEFRAAVATSLSVRQVLSRIGLVPVGGNYKTVHDRIKQLELDIGHFTGAGWNVGARYKAFGRKAALEEILVKILLTLLGTAYAVAY
;
A
#
# COMPACT_ATOMS: atom_id res chain seq x y z
N MET A 1 30.39 14.53 19.23
CA MET A 1 29.37 13.48 19.08
C MET A 1 28.14 14.10 18.45
N ALA A 2 27.66 13.57 17.32
CA ALA A 2 26.50 14.12 16.62
C ALA A 2 25.23 13.95 17.48
N MET A 3 24.44 15.02 17.63
CA MET A 3 23.16 14.96 18.34
C MET A 3 22.24 13.93 17.66
N PRO A 4 21.49 13.12 18.43
CA PRO A 4 20.52 12.21 17.86
C PRO A 4 19.46 13.04 17.12
N ARG A 5 19.42 12.91 15.79
CA ARG A 5 18.44 13.64 14.99
C ARG A 5 17.04 13.09 15.29
N LYS A 6 16.13 13.96 15.74
CA LYS A 6 14.69 13.67 15.88
C LYS A 6 14.04 13.27 14.55
N CYS A 7 14.64 13.66 13.42
CA CYS A 7 14.25 13.30 12.07
C CYS A 7 15.38 12.53 11.37
N LEU A 8 15.09 11.35 10.81
CA LEU A 8 16.09 10.48 10.18
C LEU A 8 16.69 11.06 8.89
N SER A 9 16.02 12.04 8.26
CA SER A 9 16.45 12.65 7.00
C SER A 9 16.49 14.17 7.04
N THR A 10 17.45 14.78 6.36
CA THR A 10 17.45 16.23 6.06
C THR A 10 16.34 16.55 5.05
N ASP A 11 16.03 17.83 4.85
CA ASP A 11 15.01 18.23 3.88
C ASP A 11 15.42 17.89 2.44
N ASP A 12 16.71 18.01 2.11
CA ASP A 12 17.24 17.61 0.80
C ASP A 12 17.13 16.09 0.57
N GLU A 13 17.51 15.30 1.57
CA GLU A 13 17.35 13.83 1.53
C GLU A 13 15.88 13.44 1.34
N PHE A 14 14.98 14.14 2.02
CA PHE A 14 13.54 13.90 1.91
C PHE A 14 12.99 14.29 0.53
N ARG A 15 13.41 15.44 -0.03
CA ARG A 15 13.06 15.87 -1.39
C ARG A 15 13.50 14.83 -2.42
N ALA A 16 14.75 14.36 -2.33
CA ALA A 16 15.27 13.31 -3.20
C ALA A 16 14.50 11.99 -3.05
N ALA A 17 14.15 11.61 -1.82
CA ALA A 17 13.35 10.41 -1.55
C ALA A 17 11.93 10.51 -2.15
N VAL A 18 11.28 11.68 -2.08
CA VAL A 18 9.95 11.91 -2.69
C VAL A 18 10.02 11.87 -4.22
N ALA A 19 10.99 12.58 -4.82
CA ALA A 19 11.14 12.65 -6.27
C ALA A 19 11.41 11.27 -6.93
N THR A 20 12.12 10.38 -6.24
CA THR A 20 12.45 9.03 -6.74
C THR A 20 11.42 7.95 -6.37
N SER A 21 10.39 8.31 -5.60
CA SER A 21 9.34 7.39 -5.14
C SER A 21 8.05 7.52 -5.94
N LEU A 22 7.31 6.41 -6.03
CA LEU A 22 5.96 6.32 -6.58
C LEU A 22 4.90 6.14 -5.47
N SER A 23 5.32 6.04 -4.21
CA SER A 23 4.44 5.91 -3.06
C SER A 23 5.10 6.36 -1.76
N VAL A 24 4.28 6.75 -0.79
CA VAL A 24 4.71 7.11 0.58
C VAL A 24 5.46 5.96 1.26
N ARG A 25 5.07 4.71 1.00
CA ARG A 25 5.78 3.53 1.51
C ARG A 25 7.24 3.50 1.02
N GLN A 26 7.47 3.78 -0.27
CA GLN A 26 8.84 3.84 -0.80
C GLN A 26 9.64 5.00 -0.21
N VAL A 27 9.00 6.16 0.03
CA VAL A 27 9.65 7.28 0.73
C VAL A 27 10.09 6.84 2.12
N LEU A 28 9.20 6.22 2.89
CA LEU A 28 9.48 5.68 4.23
C LEU A 28 10.66 4.70 4.20
N SER A 29 10.66 3.75 3.27
CA SER A 29 11.77 2.81 3.12
C SER A 29 13.10 3.50 2.78
N ARG A 30 13.10 4.54 1.94
CA ARG A 30 14.30 5.29 1.57
C ARG A 30 14.89 6.12 2.70
N ILE A 31 14.03 6.71 3.53
CA ILE A 31 14.47 7.50 4.70
C ILE A 31 14.72 6.65 5.95
N GLY A 32 14.68 5.31 5.83
CA GLY A 32 14.95 4.38 6.92
C GLY A 32 13.83 4.27 7.96
N LEU A 33 12.61 4.69 7.63
CA LEU A 33 11.45 4.56 8.51
C LEU A 33 10.66 3.28 8.22
N VAL A 34 10.23 2.63 9.29
CA VAL A 34 9.32 1.49 9.20
C VAL A 34 7.95 1.98 8.72
N PRO A 35 7.32 1.32 7.75
CA PRO A 35 6.00 1.70 7.24
C PRO A 35 4.87 1.34 8.21
N VAL A 36 4.85 1.99 9.38
CA VAL A 36 3.78 1.92 10.39
C VAL A 36 2.88 3.15 10.31
N GLY A 37 1.62 3.01 10.71
CA GLY A 37 0.56 4.03 10.51
C GLY A 37 0.96 5.45 10.92
N GLY A 38 1.62 5.62 12.07
CA GLY A 38 2.07 6.94 12.55
C GLY A 38 3.06 7.62 11.61
N ASN A 39 3.98 6.87 11.01
CA ASN A 39 5.02 7.41 10.14
C ASN A 39 4.45 7.90 8.80
N TYR A 40 3.36 7.30 8.30
CA TYR A 40 2.66 7.82 7.12
C TYR A 40 2.16 9.24 7.35
N LYS A 41 1.54 9.48 8.51
CA LYS A 41 1.05 10.81 8.88
C LYS A 41 2.20 11.83 8.88
N THR A 42 3.32 11.50 9.53
CA THR A 42 4.51 12.36 9.56
C THR A 42 5.03 12.68 8.16
N VAL A 43 5.09 11.70 7.27
CA VAL A 43 5.54 11.93 5.88
C VAL A 43 4.57 12.83 5.12
N HIS A 44 3.26 12.63 5.27
CA HIS A 44 2.25 13.50 4.66
C HIS A 44 2.32 14.94 5.17
N ASP A 45 2.47 15.12 6.48
CA ASP A 45 2.59 16.45 7.09
C ASP A 45 3.86 17.16 6.58
N ARG A 46 4.97 16.43 6.46
CA ARG A 46 6.23 16.97 5.93
C ARG A 46 6.18 17.30 4.43
N ILE A 47 5.50 16.48 3.62
CA ILE A 47 5.25 16.77 2.20
C ILE A 47 4.48 18.09 2.05
N LYS A 48 3.44 18.30 2.88
CA LYS A 48 2.66 19.55 2.89
C LYS A 48 3.51 20.73 3.33
N GLN A 49 4.30 20.57 4.40
CA GLN A 49 5.16 21.63 4.92
C GLN A 49 6.24 22.08 3.92
N LEU A 50 6.74 21.14 3.11
CA LEU A 50 7.79 21.40 2.11
C LEU A 50 7.23 21.71 0.71
N GLU A 51 5.90 21.74 0.56
CA GLU A 51 5.17 22.00 -0.68
C GLU A 51 5.65 21.13 -1.85
N LEU A 52 5.83 19.82 -1.58
CA LEU A 52 6.32 18.88 -2.59
C LEU A 52 5.18 18.37 -3.47
N ASP A 53 5.41 18.36 -4.78
CA ASP A 53 4.53 17.67 -5.71
C ASP A 53 4.66 16.14 -5.53
N ILE A 54 3.50 15.50 -5.39
CA ILE A 54 3.35 14.05 -5.30
C ILE A 54 2.34 13.51 -6.31
N GLY A 55 1.99 14.31 -7.34
CA GLY A 55 1.07 13.90 -8.40
C GLY A 55 1.57 12.69 -9.21
N HIS A 56 2.88 12.43 -9.22
CA HIS A 56 3.47 11.23 -9.82
C HIS A 56 3.28 9.95 -8.99
N PHE A 57 2.78 10.05 -7.76
CA PHE A 57 2.51 8.86 -6.94
C PHE A 57 1.35 8.06 -7.52
N THR A 58 1.57 6.77 -7.74
CA THR A 58 0.57 5.92 -8.42
C THR A 58 -0.48 5.40 -7.45
N GLY A 59 -0.15 5.24 -6.16
CA GLY A 59 -1.07 4.74 -5.13
C GLY A 59 -1.81 3.47 -5.56
N ALA A 60 -3.15 3.47 -5.42
CA ALA A 60 -4.03 2.38 -5.88
C ALA A 60 -4.16 2.30 -7.41
N GLY A 61 -3.80 3.35 -8.14
CA GLY A 61 -3.83 3.43 -9.61
C GLY A 61 -2.61 2.85 -10.32
N TRP A 62 -1.84 1.97 -9.67
CA TRP A 62 -0.64 1.37 -10.27
C TRP A 62 -0.95 0.44 -11.45
N ASN A 63 -2.18 -0.11 -11.52
CA ASN A 63 -2.60 -1.07 -12.54
C ASN A 63 -4.00 -0.78 -13.11
N VAL A 64 -4.18 0.39 -13.74
CA VAL A 64 -5.48 0.83 -14.28
C VAL A 64 -5.37 1.35 -15.72
N GLY A 65 -6.47 1.31 -16.47
CA GLY A 65 -6.58 1.86 -17.83
C GLY A 65 -5.53 1.29 -18.79
N ALA A 66 -4.82 2.18 -19.51
CA ALA A 66 -3.75 1.78 -20.44
C ALA A 66 -2.56 1.06 -19.77
N ARG A 67 -2.40 1.18 -18.44
CA ARG A 67 -1.35 0.50 -17.67
C ARG A 67 -1.80 -0.87 -17.16
N TYR A 68 -3.05 -1.26 -17.41
CA TYR A 68 -3.59 -2.52 -16.93
C TYR A 68 -2.83 -3.72 -17.51
N LYS A 69 -2.32 -4.55 -16.61
CA LYS A 69 -1.77 -5.88 -16.88
C LYS A 69 -2.50 -6.90 -16.03
N ALA A 70 -3.11 -7.88 -16.69
CA ALA A 70 -3.72 -9.02 -16.02
C ALA A 70 -2.60 -9.83 -15.33
N PHE A 71 -2.63 -9.86 -14.00
CA PHE A 71 -1.68 -10.60 -13.18
C PHE A 71 -2.41 -11.79 -12.53
N GLY A 72 -1.80 -12.97 -12.59
CA GLY A 72 -2.34 -14.20 -11.98
C GLY A 72 -3.11 -15.11 -12.94
N ARG A 73 -3.45 -16.31 -12.45
CA ARG A 73 -4.27 -17.26 -13.21
C ARG A 73 -5.70 -16.71 -13.32
N LYS A 74 -6.30 -16.84 -14.49
CA LYS A 74 -7.75 -16.69 -14.64
C LYS A 74 -8.39 -17.92 -14.00
N ALA A 75 -8.78 -17.82 -12.73
CA ALA A 75 -9.58 -18.84 -12.09
C ALA A 75 -11.05 -18.52 -12.34
N ALA A 76 -11.84 -19.55 -12.64
CA ALA A 76 -13.29 -19.39 -12.68
C ALA A 76 -13.79 -19.00 -11.28
N LEU A 77 -14.86 -18.21 -11.19
CA LEU A 77 -15.34 -17.65 -9.91
C LEU A 77 -15.71 -18.78 -8.93
N GLU A 78 -16.17 -19.90 -9.48
CA GLU A 78 -16.53 -21.14 -8.81
C GLU A 78 -15.34 -21.79 -8.11
N GLU A 79 -14.12 -21.63 -8.65
CA GLU A 79 -12.88 -22.16 -8.04
C GLU A 79 -12.36 -21.29 -6.89
N ILE A 80 -12.72 -20.00 -6.86
CA ILE A 80 -12.30 -19.05 -5.82
C ILE A 80 -13.30 -19.08 -4.66
N LEU A 81 -14.60 -19.17 -4.96
CA LEU A 81 -15.69 -19.16 -3.99
C LEU A 81 -15.90 -20.54 -3.34
N VAL A 82 -14.84 -21.13 -2.80
CA VAL A 82 -14.96 -22.35 -2.01
C VAL A 82 -15.43 -21.95 -0.60
N LYS A 83 -16.64 -22.37 -0.23
CA LYS A 83 -17.04 -22.87 1.12
C LYS A 83 -18.36 -22.37 1.72
N ILE A 84 -19.09 -21.42 1.14
CA ILE A 84 -20.40 -21.04 1.71
C ILE A 84 -21.51 -22.01 1.26
N LEU A 85 -21.54 -22.41 -0.01
CA LEU A 85 -22.66 -23.20 -0.56
C LEU A 85 -22.73 -24.64 0.00
N LEU A 86 -21.58 -25.33 0.12
CA LEU A 86 -21.50 -26.71 0.62
C LEU A 86 -21.92 -26.82 2.10
N THR A 87 -21.68 -25.76 2.88
CA THR A 87 -22.04 -25.73 4.31
C THR A 87 -23.54 -25.62 4.51
N LEU A 88 -24.24 -24.83 3.67
CA LEU A 88 -25.70 -24.67 3.73
C LEU A 88 -26.46 -25.89 3.20
N LEU A 89 -25.93 -26.55 2.16
CA LEU A 89 -26.52 -27.79 1.65
C LEU A 89 -26.28 -28.95 2.64
N GLY A 90 -25.10 -29.05 3.24
CA GLY A 90 -24.80 -30.07 4.25
C GLY A 90 -25.66 -29.99 5.51
N THR A 91 -25.97 -28.79 6.00
CA THR A 91 -26.87 -28.61 7.16
C THR A 91 -28.33 -28.87 6.79
N ALA A 92 -28.77 -28.48 5.59
CA ALA A 92 -30.13 -28.76 5.14
C ALA A 92 -30.40 -30.27 4.98
N TYR A 93 -29.43 -31.06 4.49
CA TYR A 93 -29.57 -32.51 4.36
C TYR A 93 -29.47 -33.25 5.71
N ALA A 94 -28.71 -32.73 6.69
CA ALA A 94 -28.56 -33.37 8.01
C ALA A 94 -29.75 -33.16 8.96
N VAL A 95 -30.63 -32.19 8.68
CA VAL A 95 -31.86 -31.93 9.47
C VAL A 95 -33.09 -32.58 8.81
N ALA A 96 -32.95 -33.04 7.57
CA ALA A 96 -34.03 -33.68 6.79
C ALA A 96 -34.07 -35.22 6.91
N TYR A 97 -33.22 -35.83 7.75
CA TYR A 97 -33.21 -37.26 8.07
C TYR A 97 -33.26 -37.51 9.57
#